data_AF-A0A7K2W7G0-F1
#
_entry.id   AF-A0A7K2W7G0-F1
#
_cell.length_a   1.000
_cell.length_b   1.000
_cell.length_c   1.000
_cell.angle_alpha   90.00
_cell.angle_beta   90.00
_cell.angle_gamma   90.00
#
_symmetry.space_group_name_H-M   'P 1'
#
loop_
_entity.id
_entity.type
_entity.pdbx_description
1 polymer ?
#
loop_
_entity_poly.entity_id
_entity_poly.type
_entity_poly.pdbx_seq_one_letter_code
_entity_poly.pdbx_strand_id
1 'polypeptide(L)' 'MSATPAPEGTPGAVPWEELVTVALLGTDRRTPSWLPPGREAAPRALLDLAAVETVRRRAGLLPAPAGARPE' A
#
# COMPACT_ATOMS: atom_id res chain seq x y z
N MET A 1 11.08 -14.32 -26.65
CA MET A 1 11.22 -13.33 -25.56
C MET A 1 9.88 -12.62 -25.45
N SER A 2 9.03 -13.04 -24.54
CA SER A 2 7.69 -12.47 -24.40
C SER A 2 7.76 -11.27 -23.46
N ALA A 3 7.41 -10.08 -23.95
CA ALA A 3 7.30 -8.89 -23.13
C ALA A 3 6.21 -9.11 -22.08
N THR A 4 6.55 -8.91 -20.80
CA THR A 4 5.55 -8.85 -19.74
C THR A 4 4.69 -7.62 -20.00
N PRO A 5 3.35 -7.74 -20.12
CA PRO A 5 2.50 -6.58 -20.24
C PRO A 5 2.68 -5.70 -18.99
N ALA A 6 2.92 -4.41 -19.20
CA ALA A 6 2.93 -3.44 -18.10
C ALA A 6 1.54 -3.45 -17.44
N PRO A 7 1.45 -3.32 -16.10
CA PRO A 7 0.16 -3.31 -15.42
C PRO A 7 -0.69 -2.16 -15.96
N GLU A 8 -1.75 -2.50 -16.69
CA GLU A 8 -2.72 -1.55 -17.22
C GLU A 8 -3.45 -0.90 -16.05
N GLY A 9 -3.43 0.43 -16.03
CA GLY A 9 -4.06 1.23 -14.98
C GLY A 9 -3.35 1.09 -13.64
N THR A 10 -2.19 1.74 -13.48
CA THR A 10 -1.80 2.11 -12.11
C THR A 10 -2.86 3.12 -11.65
N PRO A 11 -3.76 2.78 -10.71
CA PRO A 11 -4.62 3.81 -10.12
C PRO A 11 -3.70 4.94 -9.68
N GLY A 12 -4.09 6.19 -9.99
CA GLY A 12 -3.36 7.36 -9.51
C GLY A 12 -3.01 7.14 -8.04
N ALA A 13 -1.75 7.37 -7.67
CA ALA A 13 -1.19 6.91 -6.41
C ALA A 13 -2.18 7.18 -5.26
N VAL A 14 -2.77 6.11 -4.71
CA VAL A 14 -3.71 6.22 -3.60
C VAL A 14 -2.93 6.86 -2.44
N PRO A 15 -3.40 8.00 -1.89
CA PRO A 15 -2.71 8.64 -0.79
C PRO A 15 -2.49 7.66 0.36
N TRP A 16 -1.31 7.73 0.99
CA TRP A 16 -0.98 6.88 2.13
C TRP A 16 -2.04 6.96 3.24
N GLU A 17 -2.53 8.16 3.50
CA GLU A 17 -3.55 8.46 4.51
C GLU A 17 -4.88 7.75 4.18
N GLU A 18 -5.20 7.59 2.90
CA GLU A 18 -6.38 6.86 2.47
C GLU A 18 -6.22 5.35 2.72
N LEU A 19 -5.05 4.77 2.41
CA LEU A 19 -4.74 3.36 2.70
C LEU A 19 -4.87 3.06 4.20
N VAL A 20 -4.30 3.92 5.06
CA VAL A 20 -4.39 3.78 6.52
C VAL A 20 -5.83 3.90 7.00
N THR A 21 -6.59 4.86 6.46
CA THR A 21 -7.98 5.04 6.86
C THR A 21 -8.83 3.81 6.51
N VAL A 22 -8.64 3.23 5.33
CA VAL A 22 -9.32 2.00 4.93
C VAL A 22 -8.92 0.83 5.84
N ALA A 23 -7.63 0.71 6.19
CA ALA A 23 -7.17 -0.33 7.11
C ALA A 23 -7.80 -0.21 8.51
N LEU A 24 -7.85 1.01 9.07
CA LEU A 24 -8.39 1.26 10.41
C LEU A 24 -9.91 1.06 10.48
N LEU A 25 -10.63 1.43 9.42
CA LEU A 25 -12.08 1.22 9.36
C LEU A 25 -12.45 -0.21 8.97
N GLY A 26 -11.55 -0.93 8.31
CA GLY A 26 -11.75 -2.25 7.76
C GLY A 26 -12.35 -2.21 6.35
N THR A 27 -11.82 -3.05 5.46
CA THR A 27 -12.21 -3.11 4.04
C THR A 27 -13.67 -3.51 3.85
N ASP A 28 -14.24 -4.27 4.77
CA ASP A 28 -15.66 -4.67 4.75
C ASP A 28 -16.60 -3.52 5.10
N ARG A 29 -16.20 -2.64 6.03
CA ARG A 29 -17.02 -1.50 6.46
C ARG A 29 -16.88 -0.31 5.51
N ARG A 30 -15.70 -0.16 4.91
CA ARG A 30 -15.41 0.87 3.91
C ARG A 30 -14.65 0.24 2.75
N THR A 31 -15.38 -0.17 1.72
CA THR A 31 -14.80 -0.63 0.44
C THR A 31 -14.78 0.53 -0.55
N PRO A 32 -13.64 1.22 -0.75
CA PRO A 32 -13.53 2.25 -1.78
C PRO A 32 -13.51 1.63 -3.18
N SER A 33 -13.86 2.42 -4.20
CA SER A 33 -14.08 1.93 -5.57
C SER A 33 -12.84 1.37 -6.27
N TRP A 34 -11.64 1.69 -5.77
CA TRP A 34 -10.37 1.18 -6.29
C TRP A 34 -9.96 -0.17 -5.66
N LEU A 35 -10.67 -0.63 -4.63
CA LEU A 35 -10.45 -1.93 -4.01
C LEU A 35 -11.35 -2.98 -4.67
N PRO A 36 -10.82 -4.17 -5.01
CA PRO A 36 -11.68 -5.29 -5.40
C PRO A 36 -12.65 -5.63 -4.27
N PRO A 37 -13.91 -5.94 -4.57
CA PRO A 37 -14.88 -6.34 -3.55
C PRO A 37 -14.56 -7.74 -3.00
N GLY A 38 -14.97 -7.99 -1.75
CA GLY A 38 -14.91 -9.30 -1.13
C GLY A 38 -13.97 -9.36 0.08
N ARG A 39 -14.32 -10.24 1.04
CA ARG A 39 -13.67 -10.31 2.36
C ARG A 39 -12.19 -10.71 2.32
N GLU A 40 -11.77 -11.44 1.30
CA GLU A 40 -10.37 -11.88 1.16
C GLU A 40 -9.59 -11.04 0.15
N ALA A 41 -10.22 -10.71 -0.99
CA ALA A 41 -9.59 -9.95 -2.06
C ALA A 41 -9.30 -8.51 -1.65
N ALA A 42 -10.20 -7.87 -0.89
CA ALA A 42 -10.04 -6.48 -0.50
C ALA A 42 -8.83 -6.28 0.46
N PRO A 43 -8.71 -7.00 1.60
CA PRO A 43 -7.52 -6.85 2.45
C PRO A 43 -6.21 -7.15 1.72
N ARG A 44 -6.21 -8.15 0.83
CA ARG A 44 -5.01 -8.53 0.06
C ARG A 44 -4.55 -7.37 -0.85
N ALA A 45 -5.46 -6.82 -1.64
CA ALA A 45 -5.15 -5.72 -2.54
C ALA A 45 -4.71 -4.44 -1.79
N LEU A 46 -5.29 -4.17 -0.62
CA LEU A 46 -4.87 -3.07 0.24
C LEU A 46 -3.41 -3.23 0.69
N LEU A 47 -3.01 -4.44 1.11
CA LEU A 47 -1.65 -4.73 1.54
C LEU A 47 -0.64 -4.62 0.38
N ASP A 48 -1.00 -5.09 -0.81
CA ASP A 48 -0.14 -4.98 -1.99
C ASP A 48 0.09 -3.50 -2.38
N LEU A 49 -0.95 -2.66 -2.33
CA LEU A 49 -0.82 -1.21 -2.56
C LEU A 49 0.03 -0.53 -1.48
N ALA A 50 -0.18 -0.87 -0.20
CA ALA A 50 0.60 -0.33 0.90
C ALA A 50 2.09 -0.70 0.82
N ALA A 51 2.40 -1.90 0.34
CA ALA A 51 3.79 -2.33 0.10
C ALA A 51 4.46 -1.47 -0.98
N VAL A 52 3.79 -1.27 -2.12
CA VAL A 52 4.30 -0.41 -3.21
C VAL A 52 4.51 1.02 -2.72
N GLU A 53 3.54 1.59 -2.01
CA GLU A 53 3.63 2.97 -1.53
C GLU A 53 4.73 3.13 -0.47
N THR A 54 4.91 2.13 0.39
CA THR A 54 6.02 2.10 1.35
C THR A 54 7.37 2.10 0.63
N VAL A 55 7.53 1.30 -0.43
CA VAL A 55 8.75 1.29 -1.22
C VAL A 55 8.95 2.62 -1.91
N ARG A 56 7.93 3.21 -2.53
CA ARG A 56 8.03 4.53 -3.17
C ARG A 56 8.50 5.61 -2.19
N ARG A 57 7.96 5.61 -0.98
CA ARG A 57 8.34 6.58 0.07
C ARG A 57 9.73 6.33 0.65
N ARG A 58 10.18 5.07 0.70
CA ARG A 58 11.47 4.69 1.30
C ARG A 58 12.62 4.56 0.30
N ALA A 59 12.33 4.38 -0.98
CA ALA A 59 13.35 4.22 -2.00
C ALA A 59 14.26 5.46 -2.02
N GLY A 60 15.56 5.23 -1.82
CA GLY A 60 16.56 6.29 -1.78
C GLY A 60 16.70 7.02 -0.43
N LEU A 61 15.95 6.64 0.61
CA LEU A 61 16.19 7.17 1.95
C LEU A 61 17.43 6.54 2.58
N LEU A 62 18.21 7.37 3.28
CA LEU A 62 19.30 6.89 4.13
C LEU A 62 18.74 6.37 5.46
N PRO A 63 19.36 5.33 6.05
CA PRO A 63 19.03 4.90 7.40
C PRO A 63 19.12 6.06 8.39
N ALA A 64 18.16 6.14 9.31
CA ALA A 64 18.25 7.09 10.41
C ALA A 64 19.43 6.71 11.35
N PRO A 65 20.09 7.69 11.99
CA PRO A 65 21.07 7.40 13.02
C PRO A 65 20.49 6.50 14.12
N ALA A 66 21.32 5.62 14.69
CA ALA A 66 20.91 4.77 15.80
C ALA A 66 20.49 5.62 17.01
N GLY A 67 19.39 5.23 17.67
CA GLY A 67 18.95 5.85 18.92
C GLY A 67 19.90 5.49 20.08
N ALA A 68 19.77 6.24 21.19
CA ALA A 68 20.49 5.92 22.42
C ALA A 68 20.10 4.54 22.94
N ARG A 69 21.05 3.83 23.56
CA ARG A 69 20.78 2.56 24.22
C ARG A 69 19.91 2.82 25.46
N PRO A 70 18.83 2.04 25.69
CA PRO A 70 18.10 2.10 26.95
C PRO A 70 18.99 1.63 28.11
N GLU A 71 18.92 2.30 29.26
CA GLU A 71 19.50 1.88 30.54
C GLU A 71 19.01 0.52 31.04
#